data_AF-A0A7J9E616-F1
#
_entry.id   AF-A0A7J9E616-F1
#
_cell.length_a   1.000
_cell.length_b   1.000
_cell.length_c   1.000
_cell.angle_alpha   90.00
_cell.angle_beta   90.00
_cell.angle_gamma   90.00
#
_symmetry.space_group_name_H-M   'P 1'
#
loop_
_entity.id
_entity.type
_entity.pdbx_description
1 polymer ?
#
loop_
_entity_poly.entity_id
_entity_poly.type
_entity_poly.pdbx_seq_one_letter_code
_entity_poly.pdbx_strand_id
1 'polypeptide(L)'
;MLIVPLNAQDVWNLYSIKDNKLLPLPFQVPSVDRFVGSSNGWLVTVDDDLVVRLLNPLCLVPGKQIGCDPNAYITLPPLDPPYSNFDHIRKVVLSANPTSSPDDYMVMAIFGYDHHVALTRLMDRFPNICL
;
A
#
# COMPACT_ATOMS: atom_id res chain seq x y z
N MET A 1 2.96 8.30 -10.27
CA MET A 1 1.54 8.08 -10.60
C MET A 1 0.69 8.80 -9.58
N LEU A 2 -0.50 9.25 -9.95
CA LEU A 2 -1.50 9.78 -9.02
C LEU A 2 -2.64 8.79 -8.91
N ILE A 3 -3.29 8.71 -7.75
CA ILE A 3 -4.59 8.06 -7.66
C ILE A 3 -5.65 9.15 -7.74
N VAL A 4 -6.64 8.94 -8.59
CA VAL A 4 -7.70 9.91 -8.82
C VAL A 4 -9.08 9.25 -8.71
N PRO A 5 -10.05 9.88 -8.03
CA PRO A 5 -11.42 9.40 -8.02
C PRO A 5 -12.03 9.57 -9.41
N LEU A 6 -12.70 8.54 -9.92
CA LEU A 6 -13.34 8.56 -11.24
C LEU A 6 -14.79 9.08 -11.16
N ASN A 7 -15.50 8.75 -10.08
CA ASN A 7 -16.88 9.16 -9.83
C ASN A 7 -17.23 9.07 -8.32
N ALA A 8 -18.47 9.41 -7.96
CA ALA A 8 -18.96 9.44 -6.57
C ALA A 8 -19.24 8.06 -5.94
N GLN A 9 -18.89 6.95 -6.60
CA GLN A 9 -19.20 5.57 -6.16
C GLN A 9 -17.94 4.80 -5.69
N ASP A 10 -16.97 5.52 -5.11
CA ASP A 10 -15.71 4.94 -4.58
C ASP A 10 -14.88 4.16 -5.62
N VAL A 11 -15.06 4.48 -6.90
CA VAL A 11 -14.22 3.96 -7.99
C VAL A 11 -13.06 4.91 -8.25
N TRP A 12 -11.85 4.39 -8.09
CA TRP A 12 -10.61 5.13 -8.24
C TRP A 12 -9.81 4.56 -9.40
N ASN A 13 -8.90 5.36 -9.95
CA ASN A 13 -8.04 4.92 -11.04
C ASN A 13 -6.64 5.54 -10.90
N LEU A 14 -5.66 4.96 -11.57
CA LEU A 14 -4.31 5.49 -11.64
C LEU A 14 -4.17 6.44 -12.83
N TYR A 15 -3.57 7.58 -12.58
CA TYR A 15 -3.21 8.56 -13.59
C TYR A 15 -1.68 8.62 -13.74
N SER A 16 -1.21 8.38 -14.97
CA SER A 16 0.18 8.58 -15.35
C SER A 16 0.41 10.06 -15.67
N ILE A 17 1.16 10.75 -14.81
CA ILE A 17 1.58 12.13 -15.07
C ILE A 17 2.45 12.20 -16.32
N LYS A 18 3.34 11.21 -16.51
CA LYS A 18 4.27 11.14 -17.63
C LYS A 18 3.52 11.08 -18.97
N ASP A 19 2.49 10.24 -19.03
CA ASP A 19 1.75 9.99 -20.27
C ASP A 19 0.49 10.85 -20.38
N ASN A 20 0.19 11.65 -19.36
CA ASN A 20 -1.02 12.49 -19.23
C ASN A 20 -2.32 11.70 -19.50
N LYS A 21 -2.43 10.48 -18.94
CA LYS A 21 -3.52 9.54 -19.21
C LYS A 21 -3.91 8.72 -17.98
N LEU A 22 -5.18 8.33 -17.92
CA LEU A 22 -5.66 7.29 -17.02
C LEU A 22 -5.18 5.92 -17.49
N LEU A 23 -4.75 5.08 -16.56
CA LEU A 23 -4.49 3.68 -16.81
C LEU A 23 -5.83 2.92 -16.92
N PRO A 24 -5.90 1.83 -17.70
CA PRO A 24 -7.13 1.03 -17.81
C PRO A 24 -7.31 0.10 -16.60
N LEU A 25 -7.12 0.63 -15.38
CA LEU A 25 -7.13 -0.11 -14.12
C LEU A 25 -8.06 0.55 -13.09
N PRO A 26 -9.38 0.66 -13.36
CA PRO A 26 -10.32 1.14 -12.35
C PRO A 26 -10.46 0.09 -11.23
N PHE A 27 -10.42 0.54 -9.99
CA PHE A 27 -10.57 -0.30 -8.80
C PHE A 27 -11.50 0.33 -7.77
N GLN A 28 -12.19 -0.52 -7.00
CA GLN A 28 -13.02 -0.07 -5.89
C GLN A 28 -12.15 0.04 -4.64
N VAL A 29 -12.18 1.22 -4.01
CA VAL A 29 -11.53 1.43 -2.71
C VAL A 29 -12.42 0.83 -1.62
N PRO A 30 -11.87 0.05 -0.67
CA PRO A 30 -12.64 -0.46 0.44
C PRO A 30 -13.07 0.71 1.31
N SER A 31 -14.28 0.62 1.85
CA SER A 31 -14.84 1.67 2.71
C SER A 31 -14.01 1.95 3.98
N VAL A 32 -13.05 1.09 4.31
CA VAL A 32 -12.31 1.07 5.58
C VAL A 32 -10.80 1.29 5.40
N ASP A 33 -10.28 1.41 4.17
CA ASP A 33 -8.84 1.60 3.95
C ASP A 33 -8.47 3.09 3.92
N ARG A 34 -7.58 3.49 4.82
CA ARG A 34 -6.93 4.81 4.77
C ARG A 34 -5.63 4.74 3.99
N PHE A 35 -5.48 5.54 2.94
CA PHE A 35 -4.19 5.71 2.26
C PHE A 35 -3.31 6.70 3.04
N VAL A 36 -2.14 6.25 3.50
CA VAL A 36 -1.19 7.08 4.27
C VAL A 36 0.03 7.54 3.48
N GLY A 37 0.20 7.03 2.25
CA GLY A 37 1.25 7.46 1.34
C GLY A 37 1.62 6.43 0.30
N SER A 38 2.78 6.60 -0.31
CA SER A 38 3.36 5.65 -1.26
C SER A 38 4.87 5.61 -1.17
N SER A 39 5.47 4.47 -1.54
CA SER A 39 6.92 4.30 -1.65
C SER A 39 7.24 3.25 -2.71
N ASN A 40 8.22 3.52 -3.57
CA ASN A 40 8.60 2.63 -4.68
C ASN A 40 7.43 2.17 -5.59
N GLY A 41 6.40 3.00 -5.74
CA GLY A 41 5.21 2.68 -6.55
C GLY A 41 4.14 1.87 -5.83
N TRP A 42 4.41 1.40 -4.60
CA TRP A 42 3.43 0.75 -3.74
C TRP A 42 2.70 1.79 -2.89
N LEU A 43 1.41 1.57 -2.68
CA LEU A 43 0.54 2.37 -1.83
C LEU A 43 0.56 1.81 -0.41
N VAL A 44 0.50 2.68 0.57
CA VAL A 44 0.45 2.28 1.98
C VAL A 44 -0.98 2.46 2.45
N THR A 45 -1.62 1.37 2.87
CA THR A 45 -2.97 1.37 3.42
C THR A 45 -2.95 0.95 4.89
N VAL A 46 -3.93 1.43 5.63
CA VAL A 46 -4.19 1.06 7.03
C VAL A 46 -5.68 0.78 7.15
N ASP A 47 -6.04 -0.39 7.66
CA ASP A 47 -7.43 -0.76 7.92
C ASP A 47 -7.88 -0.37 9.35
N ASP A 48 -9.14 -0.65 9.67
CA ASP A 48 -9.73 -0.33 10.98
C ASP A 48 -9.08 -1.10 12.15
N ASP A 49 -8.46 -2.24 11.86
CA ASP A 49 -7.69 -3.05 12.81
C ASP A 49 -6.23 -2.54 12.95
N LEU A 50 -5.92 -1.39 12.35
CA LEU A 50 -4.60 -0.74 12.35
C LEU A 50 -3.52 -1.58 11.66
N VAL A 51 -3.92 -2.52 10.80
CA VAL A 51 -3.00 -3.35 10.03
C VAL A 51 -2.47 -2.54 8.87
N VAL A 52 -1.15 -2.35 8.85
CA VAL A 52 -0.47 -1.65 7.75
C VAL A 52 -0.24 -2.63 6.61
N ARG A 53 -0.66 -2.25 5.41
CA ARG A 53 -0.50 -3.04 4.19
C ARG A 53 0.18 -2.22 3.10
N LEU A 54 0.99 -2.87 2.28
CA LEU A 54 1.52 -2.31 1.04
C LEU A 54 0.70 -2.88 -0.11
N LEU A 55 0.00 -2.03 -0.85
CA LEU A 55 -0.77 -2.38 -2.03
C LEU A 55 0.03 -2.06 -3.29
N ASN A 56 0.19 -3.04 -4.19
CA ASN A 56 0.66 -2.79 -5.54
C ASN A 56 -0.55 -2.46 -6.44
N PRO A 57 -0.72 -1.20 -6.85
CA PRO A 57 -1.90 -0.82 -7.60
C PRO A 57 -1.87 -1.34 -9.06
N LEU A 58 -0.72 -1.85 -9.54
CA LEU A 58 -0.59 -2.48 -10.85
C LEU A 58 -1.01 -3.96 -10.85
N CYS A 59 -1.07 -4.60 -9.67
CA CYS A 59 -1.60 -5.96 -9.53
C CYS A 59 -3.12 -5.99 -9.37
N LEU A 60 -3.79 -4.82 -9.40
CA LEU A 60 -5.24 -4.76 -9.22
C LEU A 60 -5.96 -5.28 -10.47
N VAL A 61 -6.91 -6.17 -10.24
CA VAL A 61 -7.77 -6.71 -11.30
C VAL A 61 -8.93 -5.73 -11.52
N PRO A 62 -9.14 -5.23 -12.75
CA PRO A 62 -10.25 -4.33 -13.06
C PRO A 62 -11.60 -4.90 -12.62
N GLY A 63 -12.39 -4.08 -11.93
CA GLY A 63 -13.73 -4.46 -11.45
C GLY A 63 -13.74 -5.36 -10.20
N LYS A 64 -12.58 -5.68 -9.62
CA LYS A 64 -12.47 -6.37 -8.34
C LYS A 64 -12.25 -5.37 -7.19
N GLN A 65 -12.79 -5.67 -6.02
CA GLN A 65 -12.52 -4.88 -4.82
C GLN A 65 -11.08 -5.07 -4.35
N ILE A 66 -10.48 -3.98 -3.87
CA ILE A 66 -9.24 -4.00 -3.09
C ILE A 66 -9.45 -4.94 -1.88
N GLY A 67 -8.47 -5.78 -1.59
CA GLY A 67 -8.46 -6.76 -0.50
C GLY A 67 -8.80 -8.18 -0.94
N CYS A 68 -9.43 -8.36 -2.11
CA CYS A 68 -9.80 -9.68 -2.62
C CYS A 68 -8.69 -10.40 -3.38
N ASP A 69 -7.55 -9.76 -3.62
CA ASP A 69 -6.39 -10.37 -4.29
C ASP A 69 -5.18 -10.43 -3.34
N PRO A 70 -4.81 -11.62 -2.83
CA PRO A 70 -3.67 -11.74 -1.92
C PRO A 70 -2.34 -11.35 -2.58
N ASN A 71 -2.23 -11.41 -3.91
CA ASN A 71 -1.00 -11.06 -4.62
C ASN A 71 -0.82 -9.55 -4.80
N ALA A 72 -1.86 -8.76 -4.50
CA ALA A 72 -1.79 -7.31 -4.57
C ALA A 72 -1.28 -6.67 -3.26
N TYR A 73 -1.22 -7.42 -2.14
CA TYR A 73 -0.85 -6.86 -0.84
C TYR A 73 0.35 -7.55 -0.21
N ILE A 74 1.13 -6.76 0.53
CA ILE A 74 1.99 -7.23 1.61
C ILE A 74 1.37 -6.76 2.92
N THR A 75 1.17 -7.66 3.87
CA THR A 75 0.78 -7.26 5.23
C THR A 75 2.04 -7.09 6.07
N LEU A 76 2.22 -5.91 6.66
CA LEU A 76 3.34 -5.68 7.56
C LEU A 76 3.08 -6.38 8.91
N PRO A 77 4.14 -6.89 9.57
CA PRO A 77 4.01 -7.35 10.95
C PRO A 77 3.55 -6.19 11.84
N PRO A 78 2.83 -6.49 12.95
CA PRO A 78 2.43 -5.48 13.91
C PRO A 78 3.64 -4.65 14.36
N LEU A 79 3.47 -3.32 14.38
CA LEU A 79 4.47 -2.44 14.94
C LEU A 79 4.43 -2.59 16.46
N ASP A 80 5.58 -2.79 17.10
CA ASP A 80 5.71 -2.95 18.56
C ASP A 80 6.12 -1.59 19.17
N PRO A 81 5.56 -1.11 20.30
CA PRO A 81 4.55 -1.72 21.17
C PRO A 81 3.10 -1.42 20.77
N PRO A 82 2.12 -2.21 21.24
CA PRO A 82 0.71 -2.11 20.91
C PRO A 82 0.05 -0.94 21.66
N TYR A 83 0.47 0.29 21.37
CA TYR A 83 -0.25 1.46 21.86
C TYR A 83 -1.39 1.78 20.91
N SER A 84 -2.57 2.04 21.47
CA SER A 84 -3.81 2.46 20.80
C SER A 84 -3.70 3.76 19.99
N ASN A 85 -2.48 4.27 19.76
CA ASN A 85 -2.14 5.53 19.12
C ASN A 85 -1.46 5.32 17.75
N PHE A 86 -1.60 4.15 17.09
CA PHE A 86 -1.22 3.98 15.68
C PHE A 86 -2.04 4.86 14.72
N ASP A 87 -2.95 5.67 15.26
CA ASP A 87 -3.78 6.64 14.53
C ASP A 87 -3.01 7.54 13.55
N HIS A 88 -1.68 7.60 13.64
CA HIS A 88 -0.85 8.34 12.70
C HIS A 88 0.37 7.54 12.23
N ILE A 89 0.19 6.52 11.39
CA ILE A 89 1.27 6.17 10.45
C ILE A 89 1.55 7.43 9.61
N ARG A 90 2.69 8.07 9.86
CA ARG A 90 3.04 9.34 9.20
C ARG A 90 3.72 9.11 7.86
N LYS A 91 4.56 8.06 7.80
CA LYS A 91 5.33 7.73 6.61
C LYS A 91 5.77 6.27 6.66
N VAL A 92 5.72 5.62 5.50
CA VAL A 92 6.39 4.34 5.27
C VAL A 92 7.37 4.51 4.12
N VAL A 93 8.57 3.99 4.29
CA VAL A 93 9.64 4.03 3.29
C VAL A 93 10.12 2.62 3.04
N LEU A 94 10.13 2.23 1.76
CA LEU A 94 10.72 0.99 1.29
C LEU A 94 12.14 1.27 0.80
N SER A 95 13.10 0.45 1.22
CA SER A 95 14.50 0.57 0.76
C SER A 95 14.66 0.19 -0.72
N ALA A 96 13.81 -0.70 -1.22
CA ALA A 96 13.76 -1.17 -2.60
C ALA A 96 12.31 -1.47 -2.99
N ASN A 97 12.05 -1.67 -4.29
CA ASN A 97 10.74 -2.10 -4.76
C ASN A 97 10.54 -3.60 -4.46
N PRO A 98 9.53 -4.00 -3.67
CA PRO A 98 9.26 -5.41 -3.37
C PRO A 98 9.04 -6.28 -4.61
N THR A 99 8.58 -5.70 -5.72
CA THR A 99 8.41 -6.41 -6.99
C THR A 99 9.75 -6.77 -7.64
N SER A 100 10.75 -5.90 -7.58
CA SER A 100 12.07 -6.17 -8.18
C SER A 100 13.06 -6.81 -7.21
N SER A 101 12.81 -6.72 -5.91
CA SER A 101 13.71 -7.14 -4.84
C SER A 101 12.93 -7.84 -3.71
N PRO A 102 12.20 -8.93 -3.99
CA PRO A 102 11.26 -9.55 -3.04
C PRO A 102 11.93 -10.12 -1.78
N ASP A 103 13.19 -10.53 -1.88
CA ASP A 103 13.95 -11.13 -0.76
C ASP A 103 14.89 -10.14 -0.05
N ASP A 104 14.98 -8.90 -0.54
CA ASP A 104 15.96 -7.91 -0.08
C ASP A 104 15.39 -6.49 -0.10
N TYR A 105 14.34 -6.28 0.70
CA TYR A 105 13.86 -4.94 1.02
C TYR A 105 13.60 -4.80 2.53
N MET A 106 13.75 -3.57 3.00
CA MET A 106 13.41 -3.16 4.35
C MET A 106 12.24 -2.19 4.30
N VAL A 107 11.41 -2.27 5.32
CA VAL A 107 10.31 -1.34 5.55
C VAL A 107 10.63 -0.53 6.80
N MET A 108 10.70 0.78 6.63
CA MET A 108 10.79 1.73 7.72
C MET A 108 9.45 2.45 7.88
N ALA A 109 8.87 2.39 9.07
CA ALA A 109 7.66 3.12 9.43
C ALA A 109 7.99 4.23 10.44
N ILE A 110 7.49 5.44 10.18
CA ILE A 110 7.49 6.57 11.11
C ILE A 110 6.05 6.74 11.60
N PHE A 111 5.84 6.64 12.90
CA PHE A 111 4.49 6.60 13.47
C PHE A 111 4.39 7.28 14.83
N GLY A 112 3.15 7.50 15.26
CA GLY A 112 2.84 8.12 16.53
C GLY A 112 3.14 9.61 16.58
N TYR A 113 2.77 10.24 17.70
CA TYR A 113 2.99 11.67 17.92
C TYR A 113 4.49 12.00 17.99
N ASP A 114 5.25 11.18 18.74
CA ASP A 114 6.68 11.35 19.02
C ASP A 114 7.62 10.88 17.89
N HIS A 115 7.09 10.56 16.71
CA HIS A 115 7.87 10.15 15.54
C HIS A 115 8.73 8.90 15.77
N HIS A 116 8.16 7.89 16.44
CA HIS A 116 8.80 6.59 16.60
C HIS A 116 9.15 5.98 15.24
N VAL A 117 10.26 5.24 15.22
CA VAL A 117 10.75 4.56 14.03
C VAL A 117 10.80 3.06 14.30
N ALA A 118 10.16 2.30 13.43
CA ALA A 118 10.32 0.85 13.36
C ALA A 118 10.96 0.48 12.03
N LEU A 119 11.89 -0.47 12.07
CA LEU A 119 12.54 -1.04 10.90
C LEU A 119 12.31 -2.54 10.92
N THR A 120 11.79 -3.08 9.83
CA THR A 120 11.67 -4.53 9.68
C THR A 120 12.17 -4.95 8.31
N ARG A 121 12.83 -6.11 8.27
CA ARG A 121 13.19 -6.78 7.03
C ARG A 121 12.10 -7.79 6.71
N LEU A 122 11.51 -7.66 5.53
CA LEU A 122 10.53 -8.62 5.06
C LEU A 122 11.16 -9.56 4.06
N MET A 123 10.71 -10.81 4.11
CA MET A 123 11.07 -11.87 3.18
C MET A 123 9.76 -12.51 2.72
N ASP A 124 9.07 -11.85 1.79
CA ASP A 124 7.83 -12.37 1.24
C ASP A 124 8.14 -13.14 -0.04
N ARG A 125 8.04 -14.48 0.03
CA ARG A 125 8.05 -15.32 -1.17
C ARG A 125 6.71 -15.16 -1.89
N PHE A 126 6.62 -14.18 -2.79
CA PHE A 126 5.46 -14.02 -3.64
C PHE A 126 5.32 -15.20 -4.62
N PRO A 127 4.18 -15.89 -4.66
CA PRO A 127 3.85 -16.75 -5.78
C PRO A 127 3.33 -15.85 -6.91
N ASN A 128 4.22 -15.49 -7.83
CA ASN A 128 3.93 -14.79 -9.09
C ASN A 128 3.51 -13.31 -8.92
N ILE A 129 4.50 -12.44 -9.09
CA ILE A 129 4.28 -11.05 -9.46
C ILE A 129 3.44 -11.02 -10.74
N CYS A 130 2.36 -10.23 -10.75
CA CYS A 130 1.72 -9.84 -12.00
C CYS A 130 2.77 -9.11 -12.87
N LEU A 131 3.25 -9.80 -13.90
CA LEU A 131 4.04 -9.26 -15.00
C LEU A 131 3.11 -8.88 -16.16
#